data_AF-F7XM41-F1
#
_entry.id   AF-F7XM41-F1
#
_cell.length_a   1.000
_cell.length_b   1.000
_cell.length_c   1.000
_cell.angle_alpha   90.00
_cell.angle_beta   90.00
_cell.angle_gamma   90.00
#
_symmetry.space_group_name_H-M   'P 1'
#
loop_
_entity.id
_entity.type
_entity.pdbx_description
1 polymer ?
#
loop_
_entity_poly.entity_id
_entity_poly.type
_entity_poly.pdbx_seq_one_letter_code
_entity_poly.pdbx_strand_id
1 'polypeptide(L)' 'MGISRILCLIGLHRWEKKGGHTEFSSNVREKYFMCSRCGKRKTVYEAK' A
#
# COMPACT_ATOMS: atom_id res chain seq x y z
N MET A 1 -11.30 -8.05 -18.98
CA MET A 1 -10.49 -7.41 -17.91
C MET A 1 -10.76 -5.91 -17.94
N GLY A 2 -11.37 -5.34 -16.90
CA GLY A 2 -11.78 -3.93 -16.91
C GLY A 2 -10.60 -2.95 -16.98
N ILE A 3 -10.85 -1.78 -17.60
CA ILE A 3 -9.91 -0.66 -17.81
C ILE A 3 -9.16 -0.28 -16.52
N SER A 4 -9.82 -0.44 -15.37
CA SER A 4 -9.27 -0.21 -14.03
C SER A 4 -7.99 -1.00 -13.70
N ARG A 5 -7.79 -2.20 -14.28
CA ARG A 5 -6.56 -3.00 -14.08
C ARG A 5 -5.41 -2.57 -15.00
N ILE A 6 -5.70 -2.00 -16.17
CA ILE A 6 -4.67 -1.55 -17.13
C ILE A 6 -3.87 -0.40 -16.54
N LEU A 7 -4.55 0.52 -15.83
CA LEU A 7 -3.89 1.59 -15.07
C LEU A 7 -2.88 1.05 -14.05
N CYS A 8 -3.15 -0.13 -13.46
CA CYS A 8 -2.21 -0.77 -12.54
C CYS A 8 -1.01 -1.43 -13.25
N LEU A 9 -1.12 -1.76 -14.54
CA LEU A 9 -0.01 -2.31 -15.33
C LEU A 9 1.02 -1.23 -15.69
N ILE A 10 0.57 0.00 -15.95
CA ILE A 10 1.44 1.16 -16.20
C ILE A 10 1.94 1.85 -14.92
N GLY A 11 1.72 1.25 -13.74
CA GLY A 11 2.18 1.77 -12.45
C GLY A 11 1.24 2.77 -11.76
N LEU A 12 0.12 3.14 -12.38
CA LEU A 12 -0.95 3.96 -11.77
C LEU A 12 -1.79 3.11 -10.80
N HIS A 13 -1.24 2.90 -9.61
CA HIS A 13 -1.90 2.24 -8.51
C HIS A 13 -2.65 3.26 -7.65
N ARG A 14 -3.95 3.01 -7.44
CA ARG A 14 -4.73 3.72 -6.41
C ARG A 14 -4.46 3.06 -5.07
N TRP A 15 -3.54 3.61 -4.30
CA TRP A 15 -3.17 3.11 -2.97
C TRP A 15 -4.20 3.54 -1.94
N GLU A 16 -4.79 2.57 -1.25
CA GLU A 16 -5.61 2.80 -0.07
C GLU A 16 -4.88 2.30 1.17
N LYS A 17 -4.93 3.11 2.23
CA LYS A 17 -4.32 2.78 3.52
C LYS A 17 -5.21 1.75 4.20
N LYS A 18 -4.78 0.49 4.27
CA LYS A 18 -5.60 -0.61 4.82
C LYS A 18 -5.53 -0.70 6.34
N GLY A 19 -4.65 0.07 6.99
CA GLY A 19 -4.50 0.05 8.43
C GLY A 19 -3.54 -1.03 8.88
N GLY A 20 -2.84 -0.74 9.97
CA GLY A 20 -1.72 -1.49 10.48
C GLY A 20 -0.75 -0.47 11.05
N HIS A 21 -1.06 0.04 12.24
CA HIS A 21 -0.08 0.70 13.08
C HIS A 21 0.59 -0.44 13.83
N THR A 22 1.48 -1.14 13.15
CA THR A 22 2.28 -2.17 13.82
C THR A 22 3.51 -1.44 14.34
N GLU A 23 3.45 -1.08 15.62
CA GLU A 23 4.63 -0.60 16.35
C GLU A 23 5.53 -1.81 16.61
N PHE A 24 6.23 -2.28 15.57
CA PHE A 24 7.11 -3.46 15.67
C PHE A 24 8.37 -3.17 16.53
N SER A 25 8.66 -1.90 16.76
CA SER A 25 9.70 -1.40 17.68
C SER A 25 9.44 0.08 17.94
N SER A 26 9.79 0.57 19.13
CA SER A 26 9.54 1.93 19.65
C SER A 26 10.03 3.11 18.79
N ASN A 27 10.56 2.87 17.59
CA ASN A 27 11.05 3.86 16.64
C ASN A 27 10.62 3.65 15.17
N VAL A 28 9.88 2.59 14.81
CA VAL A 28 9.50 2.34 13.40
C VAL A 28 7.99 2.18 13.28
N ARG A 29 7.36 3.06 12.50
CA ARG A 29 5.96 2.97 12.09
C ARG A 29 5.86 2.25 10.75
N GLU A 30 5.36 1.03 10.78
CA GLU A 30 4.96 0.35 9.55
C GLU A 30 3.63 0.92 9.04
N LYS A 31 3.56 1.29 7.77
CA LYS A 31 2.33 1.71 7.09
C LYS A 31 2.07 0.75 5.93
N TYR A 32 0.95 0.05 6.01
CA TYR A 32 0.51 -0.88 4.96
C TYR A 32 -0.48 -0.20 4.01
N PHE A 33 -0.12 -0.19 2.73
CA PHE A 33 -0.95 0.29 1.63
C PHE A 33 -1.29 -0.87 0.70
N MET A 34 -2.54 -0.90 0.23
CA MET A 34 -3.00 -1.88 -0.73
C MET A 34 -3.70 -1.16 -1.88
N CYS A 35 -3.42 -1.58 -3.10
CA CYS A 35 -4.12 -1.05 -4.25
C CYS A 35 -5.50 -1.71 -4.37
N SER A 36 -6.57 -0.93 -4.22
CA SER A 36 -7.94 -1.47 -4.27
C SER A 36 -8.38 -1.98 -5.64
N ARG A 37 -7.59 -1.69 -6.70
CA ARG A 37 -7.87 -2.13 -8.07
C ARG A 37 -7.25 -3.49 -8.38
N CYS A 38 -6.02 -3.72 -7.94
CA CYS A 38 -5.24 -4.91 -8.31
C CYS A 38 -4.74 -5.73 -7.12
N GLY A 39 -5.01 -5.31 -5.89
CA GLY A 39 -4.57 -5.99 -4.66
C GLY A 39 -3.07 -5.88 -4.36
N LYS A 40 -2.30 -5.11 -5.14
CA LYS A 40 -0.86 -4.95 -4.92
C LYS A 40 -0.61 -4.32 -3.55
N ARG A 41 0.33 -4.87 -2.79
CA ARG A 41 0.68 -4.39 -1.45
C ARG A 41 1.95 -3.54 -1.52
N LYS A 42 2.00 -2.48 -0.72
CA LYS A 42 3.16 -1.62 -0.52
C LYS A 42 3.27 -1.35 0.98
N THR A 43 4.37 -1.80 1.58
CA THR A 43 4.71 -1.48 2.96
C THR A 43 5.71 -0.33 2.95
N VAL A 44 5.46 0.69 3.77
CA VAL A 44 6.38 1.81 3.97
C VAL A 44 6.78 1.80 5.43
N TYR A 45 8.08 1.79 5.68
CA TYR A 45 8.67 1.86 7.01
C TYR A 45 9.08 3.31 7.22
N GLU A 46 8.43 4.00 8.16
CA GLU A 46 8.89 5.31 8.60
C GLU A 46 9.58 5.16 9.95
N ALA A 47 10.88 5.41 9.97
CA ALA A 47 11.59 5.64 11.21
C ALA A 47 11.17 7.01 11.76
N LYS A 48 10.97 7.09 13.08
CA LYS A 48 10.62 8.33 13.78
C LYS A 48 11.77 9.34 13.74
#